data_AF-A0A4Q3TEP6-F1
#
_entry.id   AF-A0A4Q3TEP6-F1
#
_cell.length_a   1.000
_cell.length_b   1.000
_cell.length_c   1.000
_cell.angle_alpha   90.00
_cell.angle_beta   90.00
_cell.angle_gamma   90.00
#
_symmetry.space_group_name_H-M   'P 1'
#
loop_
_entity.id
_entity.type
_entity.pdbx_description
1 polymer ?
#
loop_
_entity_poly.entity_id
_entity_poly.type
_entity_poly.pdbx_seq_one_letter_code
_entity_poly.pdbx_strand_id
1 'polypeptide(L)'
;HFMTLYDGPRFCHILGNAHNLPLHLAVELGVPLALALCCGVVWWVFRQQAWRESDATRQLAWAVLALIGVHSLLEYPLWYGPFQMAAGLSLVMFWHGRQASGDPEGQARWARRCTYKAPVVMLLLAALAYAAWDYHRVSQIYRAPEARYPAYREGTLDKIRGSWLFDEQLRFAELGITPLRPANARWTFDTAVALLHYSPEPRVIEKVIESAVMLRRDDDALLYLLRYRAAFPADYTRWRHTNVLSDGPAQ
;
A
#
# COMPACT_ATOMS: atom_id res chain seq x y z
N HIS A 1 -15.24 -4.10 7.56
CA HIS A 1 -16.39 -5.00 7.85
C HIS A 1 -16.40 -5.54 9.29
N PHE A 2 -15.50 -5.09 10.19
CA PHE A 2 -15.42 -5.56 11.58
C PHE A 2 -16.38 -4.85 12.55
N MET A 3 -16.56 -3.52 12.41
CA MET A 3 -17.34 -2.72 13.35
C MET A 3 -18.86 -2.92 13.28
N THR A 4 -19.37 -3.43 12.17
CA THR A 4 -20.82 -3.61 11.95
C THR A 4 -21.15 -5.09 12.03
N LEU A 5 -22.08 -5.44 12.93
CA LEU A 5 -22.69 -6.77 12.96
C LEU A 5 -23.80 -6.83 11.91
N TYR A 6 -23.92 -7.95 11.22
CA TYR A 6 -24.91 -8.17 10.17
C TYR A 6 -25.73 -9.41 10.50
N ASP A 7 -27.04 -9.36 10.22
CA ASP A 7 -27.99 -10.43 10.55
C ASP A 7 -27.94 -11.64 9.58
N GLY A 8 -27.04 -11.64 8.59
CA GLY A 8 -26.97 -12.67 7.55
C GLY A 8 -25.57 -12.85 6.93
N PRO A 9 -25.39 -13.90 6.10
CA PRO A 9 -24.09 -14.24 5.52
C PRO A 9 -23.59 -13.11 4.61
N ARG A 10 -22.36 -12.65 4.88
CA ARG A 10 -21.66 -11.62 4.09
C ARG A 10 -20.23 -12.10 3.82
N PHE A 11 -19.68 -11.66 2.69
CA PHE A 11 -18.24 -11.79 2.43
C PHE A 11 -17.49 -10.88 3.39
N CYS A 12 -16.97 -11.45 4.48
CA CYS A 12 -16.18 -10.73 5.48
C CYS A 12 -14.68 -10.74 5.17
N HIS A 13 -14.25 -11.40 4.09
CA HIS A 13 -12.88 -11.30 3.61
C HIS A 13 -12.59 -9.88 3.12
N ILE A 14 -11.40 -9.39 3.48
CA ILE A 14 -10.85 -8.16 2.90
C ILE A 14 -10.76 -8.37 1.39
N LEU A 15 -11.40 -7.48 0.62
CA LEU A 15 -11.34 -7.52 -0.84
C LEU A 15 -9.86 -7.40 -1.26
N GLY A 16 -9.36 -8.41 -1.98
CA GLY A 16 -8.05 -8.33 -2.62
C GLY A 16 -8.09 -7.46 -3.88
N ASN A 17 -6.92 -7.22 -4.46
CA ASN A 17 -6.83 -6.59 -5.78
C ASN A 17 -7.49 -7.50 -6.83
N ALA A 18 -8.16 -6.90 -7.81
CA ALA A 18 -8.60 -7.65 -8.98
C ALA A 18 -7.36 -8.09 -9.77
N HIS A 19 -7.28 -9.37 -10.14
CA HIS A 19 -6.19 -9.93 -10.94
C HIS A 19 -6.24 -9.51 -12.43
N ASN A 20 -6.85 -8.36 -12.72
CA ASN A 20 -7.09 -7.87 -14.06
C ASN A 20 -7.15 -6.35 -14.01
N LEU A 21 -6.23 -5.68 -14.70
CA LEU A 21 -6.05 -4.24 -14.65
C LEU A 21 -7.33 -3.44 -15.03
N PRO A 22 -8.05 -3.75 -16.14
CA PRO A 22 -9.33 -3.11 -16.43
C PRO A 22 -10.36 -3.20 -15.30
N LEU A 23 -10.52 -4.40 -14.71
CA LEU A 23 -11.44 -4.59 -13.59
C LEU A 23 -10.98 -3.85 -12.34
N HIS A 24 -9.68 -3.83 -12.08
CA HIS A 24 -9.10 -3.11 -10.96
C HIS A 24 -9.35 -1.59 -11.08
N LEU A 25 -9.10 -1.01 -12.26
CA LEU A 25 -9.42 0.39 -12.54
C LEU A 25 -10.93 0.67 -12.39
N ALA A 26 -11.79 -0.24 -12.82
CA ALA A 26 -13.24 -0.06 -12.69
C ALA A 26 -13.70 -0.04 -11.22
N VAL A 27 -13.04 -0.81 -10.35
CA VAL A 27 -13.32 -0.83 -8.91
C VAL A 27 -12.76 0.42 -8.21
N GLU A 28 -11.54 0.83 -8.53
CA GLU A 28 -10.88 1.96 -7.87
C GLU A 28 -11.37 3.33 -8.35
N LEU A 29 -11.59 3.47 -9.66
CA LEU A 29 -11.87 4.74 -10.32
C LEU A 29 -13.30 4.83 -10.88
N GLY A 30 -14.04 3.71 -10.85
CA GLY A 30 -15.36 3.59 -11.45
C GLY A 30 -15.30 3.18 -12.93
N VAL A 31 -16.40 2.56 -13.39
CA VAL A 31 -16.56 2.07 -14.77
C VAL A 31 -16.31 3.13 -15.84
N PRO A 32 -16.81 4.38 -15.73
CA PRO A 32 -16.62 5.37 -16.80
C PRO A 32 -15.14 5.75 -17.01
N LEU A 33 -14.41 5.96 -15.91
CA LEU A 33 -13.00 6.36 -15.98
C LEU A 33 -12.12 5.19 -16.44
N ALA A 34 -12.40 3.97 -15.98
CA ALA A 34 -11.72 2.77 -16.45
C ALA A 34 -11.88 2.57 -17.96
N LEU A 35 -13.10 2.71 -18.50
CA LEU A 35 -13.35 2.62 -19.94
C LEU A 35 -12.60 3.72 -20.70
N ALA A 36 -12.62 4.97 -20.22
CA ALA A 36 -11.91 6.07 -20.85
C ALA A 36 -10.39 5.81 -20.93
N LEU A 37 -9.79 5.29 -19.86
CA LEU A 37 -8.36 4.93 -19.83
C LEU A 37 -8.05 3.76 -20.78
N CYS A 38 -8.82 2.67 -20.73
CA CYS A 38 -8.63 1.52 -21.60
C CYS A 38 -8.79 1.89 -23.09
N CYS A 39 -9.87 2.61 -23.44
CA CYS A 39 -10.08 3.11 -24.79
C CYS A 39 -8.98 4.08 -25.22
N GLY A 40 -8.51 4.95 -24.33
CA GLY A 40 -7.40 5.86 -24.59
C GLY A 40 -6.10 5.15 -24.92
N VAL A 41 -5.76 4.09 -24.16
CA VAL A 41 -4.58 3.25 -24.44
C VAL A 41 -4.72 2.54 -25.79
N VAL A 42 -5.87 1.90 -26.05
CA VAL A 42 -6.13 1.22 -27.33
C VAL A 42 -6.03 2.21 -28.49
N TRP A 43 -6.68 3.36 -28.38
CA TRP A 43 -6.62 4.43 -29.39
C TRP A 43 -5.19 4.92 -29.61
N TRP A 44 -4.39 5.08 -28.55
CA TRP A 44 -2.99 5.49 -28.64
C TRP A 44 -2.14 4.44 -29.39
N VAL A 45 -2.30 3.15 -29.07
CA VAL A 45 -1.64 2.04 -29.77
C VAL A 45 -1.98 2.07 -31.26
N PHE A 46 -3.26 2.25 -31.60
CA PHE A 46 -3.70 2.36 -32.99
C PHE A 46 -3.08 3.56 -33.70
N ARG A 47 -3.05 4.72 -33.03
CA ARG A 47 -2.50 5.96 -33.60
C ARG A 47 -1.00 5.87 -33.85
N GLN A 48 -0.26 5.17 -32.99
CA GLN A 48 1.17 4.99 -33.14
C GLN A 48 1.55 3.90 -34.15
N GLN A 49 0.56 3.17 -34.68
CA GLN A 49 0.75 2.07 -35.64
C GLN A 49 1.83 1.09 -35.18
N ALA A 50 1.73 0.58 -33.95
CA ALA A 50 2.74 -0.28 -33.33
C ALA A 50 3.18 -1.46 -34.23
N TRP A 51 2.27 -2.00 -35.04
CA TRP A 51 2.52 -3.09 -36.00
C TRP A 51 3.31 -2.69 -37.26
N ARG A 52 3.58 -1.41 -37.49
CA ARG A 52 4.40 -0.90 -38.61
C ARG A 52 5.73 -0.30 -38.15
N GLU A 53 6.04 -0.40 -36.86
CA GLU A 53 7.28 0.13 -36.31
C GLU A 53 8.49 -0.61 -36.89
N SER A 54 9.43 0.13 -37.48
CA SER A 54 10.65 -0.42 -38.07
C SER A 54 11.90 -0.19 -37.23
N ASP A 55 11.85 0.74 -36.28
CA ASP A 55 12.97 1.03 -35.39
C ASP A 55 13.08 -0.04 -34.30
N ALA A 56 14.23 -0.71 -34.23
CA ALA A 56 14.47 -1.82 -33.29
C ALA A 56 14.29 -1.41 -31.82
N THR A 57 14.67 -0.17 -31.47
CA THR A 57 14.55 0.36 -30.11
C THR A 57 13.09 0.52 -29.71
N ARG A 58 12.26 1.06 -30.61
CA ARG A 58 10.82 1.22 -30.41
C ARG A 58 10.08 -0.10 -30.48
N GLN A 59 10.52 -1.05 -31.30
CA GLN A 59 9.99 -2.42 -31.30
C GLN A 59 10.21 -3.11 -29.94
N LEU A 60 11.40 -2.97 -29.35
CA LEU A 60 11.68 -3.49 -28.00
C LEU A 60 10.75 -2.84 -26.96
N ALA A 61 10.60 -1.51 -26.99
CA ALA A 61 9.71 -0.80 -26.08
C ALA A 61 8.25 -1.27 -26.23
N TRP A 62 7.78 -1.50 -27.46
CA TRP A 62 6.45 -2.07 -27.71
C TRP A 62 6.32 -3.50 -27.18
N ALA A 63 7.33 -4.35 -27.39
CA ALA A 63 7.33 -5.72 -26.91
C ALA A 63 7.25 -5.79 -25.38
N VAL A 64 8.01 -4.93 -24.67
CA VAL A 64 7.96 -4.80 -23.22
C VAL A 64 6.58 -4.33 -22.75
N LEU A 65 6.03 -3.26 -23.34
CA LEU A 65 4.69 -2.78 -22.97
C LEU A 65 3.59 -3.79 -23.25
N ALA A 66 3.68 -4.53 -24.36
CA ALA A 66 2.73 -5.59 -24.70
C ALA A 66 2.80 -6.74 -23.69
N LEU A 67 4.01 -7.18 -23.32
CA LEU A 67 4.20 -8.22 -22.30
C LEU A 67 3.62 -7.80 -20.95
N ILE A 68 3.93 -6.57 -20.52
CA ILE A 68 3.36 -6.01 -19.28
C ILE A 68 1.84 -5.93 -19.37
N GLY A 69 1.30 -5.44 -20.49
CA GLY A 69 -0.14 -5.34 -20.72
C GLY A 69 -0.87 -6.67 -20.65
N VAL A 70 -0.36 -7.69 -21.34
CA VAL A 70 -0.92 -9.05 -21.31
C VAL A 70 -0.86 -9.64 -19.91
N HIS A 71 0.29 -9.50 -19.24
CA HIS A 71 0.43 -10.00 -17.88
C HIS A 71 -0.48 -9.22 -16.90
N SER A 72 -0.74 -7.93 -17.15
CA SER A 72 -1.74 -7.12 -16.46
C SER A 72 -3.21 -7.48 -16.72
N LEU A 73 -3.51 -8.32 -17.71
CA LEU A 73 -4.85 -8.87 -17.90
C LEU A 73 -5.08 -10.17 -17.11
N LEU A 74 -3.99 -10.87 -16.77
CA LEU A 74 -3.97 -12.16 -16.08
C LEU A 74 -3.65 -12.03 -14.59
N GLU A 75 -2.80 -11.06 -14.27
CA GLU A 75 -2.33 -10.69 -12.94
C GLU A 75 -2.27 -9.15 -12.82
N TYR A 76 -1.59 -8.62 -11.79
CA TYR A 76 -1.40 -7.18 -11.59
C TYR A 76 0.09 -6.73 -11.59
N PRO A 77 0.93 -7.16 -12.55
CA PRO A 77 2.35 -6.81 -12.63
C PRO A 77 2.62 -5.31 -12.63
N LEU A 78 1.76 -4.50 -13.27
CA LEU A 78 1.93 -3.05 -13.32
C LEU A 78 1.85 -2.38 -11.93
N TRP A 79 1.32 -3.06 -10.91
CA TRP A 79 1.31 -2.57 -9.52
C TRP A 79 2.62 -2.84 -8.78
N TYR A 80 3.57 -3.52 -9.42
CA TYR A 80 4.89 -3.79 -8.86
C TYR A 80 5.95 -2.86 -9.47
N GLY A 81 6.80 -2.31 -8.61
CA GLY A 81 7.82 -1.31 -8.96
C GLY A 81 8.68 -1.65 -10.19
N PRO A 82 9.24 -2.87 -10.34
CA PRO A 82 10.07 -3.22 -11.49
C PRO A 82 9.34 -3.06 -12.84
N PHE A 83 8.06 -3.44 -12.90
CA PHE A 83 7.27 -3.31 -14.13
C PHE A 83 6.88 -1.85 -14.40
N GLN A 84 6.61 -1.06 -13.36
CA GLN A 84 6.38 0.39 -13.49
C GLN A 84 7.61 1.09 -14.08
N MET A 85 8.81 0.73 -13.62
CA MET A 85 10.06 1.23 -14.17
C MET A 85 10.24 0.84 -15.64
N ALA A 86 10.02 -0.43 -15.98
CA ALA A 86 10.12 -0.92 -17.36
C ALA A 86 9.11 -0.25 -18.29
N ALA A 87 7.85 -0.07 -17.85
CA ALA A 87 6.83 0.65 -18.58
C ALA A 87 7.20 2.13 -18.78
N GLY A 88 7.65 2.79 -17.71
CA GLY A 88 8.11 4.18 -17.76
C GLY A 88 9.27 4.39 -18.73
N LEU A 89 10.30 3.54 -18.66
CA LEU A 89 11.45 3.57 -19.58
C LEU A 89 10.99 3.38 -21.03
N SER A 90 10.10 2.42 -21.28
CA SER A 90 9.53 2.18 -22.62
C SER A 90 8.81 3.42 -23.15
N LEU A 91 8.01 4.10 -22.32
CA LEU A 91 7.35 5.36 -22.67
C LEU A 91 8.34 6.49 -22.97
N VAL A 92 9.43 6.60 -22.21
CA VAL A 92 10.51 7.59 -22.47
C VAL A 92 11.18 7.33 -23.83
N MET A 93 11.40 6.07 -24.21
CA MET A 93 11.99 5.73 -25.51
C MET A 93 11.12 6.23 -26.69
N PHE A 94 9.78 6.14 -26.57
CA PHE A 94 8.86 6.72 -27.57
C PHE A 94 8.91 8.25 -27.63
N TRP A 95 9.17 8.90 -26.49
CA TRP A 95 9.30 10.35 -26.41
C TRP A 95 10.59 10.85 -27.07
N HIS A 96 11.71 10.13 -26.89
CA HIS A 96 13.00 10.50 -27.45
C HIS A 96 13.08 10.26 -28.97
N GLY A 97 12.46 9.20 -29.49
CA GLY A 97 12.44 8.92 -30.94
C GLY A 97 11.77 10.00 -31.81
N ARG A 98 10.89 10.85 -31.22
CA ARG A 98 10.22 11.96 -31.93
C ARG A 98 11.04 13.26 -31.97
N GLN A 99 12.10 13.38 -31.17
CA GLN A 99 12.89 14.61 -31.05
C GLN A 99 14.22 14.56 -31.82
N ALA A 100 14.58 13.40 -32.37
CA ALA A 100 15.79 13.23 -33.19
C ALA A 100 15.74 13.99 -34.54
N SER A 101 14.59 14.52 -34.94
CA SER A 101 14.49 15.54 -35.99
C SER A 101 15.00 16.87 -35.42
N GLY A 102 16.28 17.19 -35.65
CA GLY A 102 17.01 18.36 -35.13
C GLY A 102 16.50 19.72 -35.60
N ASP A 103 15.21 20.01 -35.42
CA ASP A 103 14.59 21.32 -35.64
C ASP A 103 14.97 22.28 -34.49
N PRO A 104 15.75 23.34 -34.75
CA PRO A 104 16.14 24.33 -33.75
C PRO A 104 14.94 25.02 -33.09
N GLU A 105 13.84 25.21 -33.81
CA GLU A 105 12.62 25.77 -33.23
C GLU A 105 11.91 24.79 -32.29
N GLY A 106 11.98 23.49 -32.60
CA GLY A 106 11.51 22.40 -31.73
C GLY A 106 12.27 22.38 -30.40
N GLN A 107 13.58 22.60 -30.45
CA GLN A 107 14.46 22.67 -29.28
C GLN A 107 14.19 23.92 -28.42
N ALA A 108 13.94 25.07 -29.03
CA ALA A 108 13.57 26.30 -28.32
C ALA A 108 12.16 26.23 -27.70
N ARG A 109 11.18 25.64 -28.41
CA ARG A 109 9.83 25.36 -27.88
C ARG A 109 9.88 24.37 -26.71
N TRP A 110 10.71 23.32 -26.81
CA TRP A 110 11.02 22.40 -25.72
C TRP A 110 11.57 23.13 -24.50
N ALA A 111 12.59 23.99 -24.69
CA ALA A 111 13.27 24.66 -23.58
C ALA A 111 12.27 25.52 -22.80
N ARG A 112 11.43 26.29 -23.51
CA ARG A 112 10.34 27.07 -22.91
C ARG A 112 9.29 26.20 -22.21
N ARG A 113 8.89 25.07 -22.79
CA ARG A 113 7.89 24.15 -22.19
C ARG A 113 8.43 23.42 -20.96
N CYS A 114 9.72 23.11 -20.95
CA CYS A 114 10.45 22.59 -19.81
C CYS A 114 10.56 23.64 -18.70
N THR A 115 10.75 24.93 -19.00
CA THR A 115 10.80 25.97 -17.96
C THR A 115 9.51 26.05 -17.14
N TYR A 116 8.33 25.98 -17.77
CA TYR A 116 7.05 26.03 -17.04
C TYR A 116 6.69 24.72 -16.33
N LYS A 117 7.24 23.59 -16.77
CA LYS A 117 6.98 22.27 -16.16
C LYS A 117 8.07 21.82 -15.17
N ALA A 118 9.25 22.42 -15.21
CA ALA A 118 10.36 22.15 -14.31
C ALA A 118 9.99 22.22 -12.83
N PRO A 119 9.28 23.25 -12.31
CA PRO A 119 8.93 23.29 -10.90
C PRO A 119 8.01 22.14 -10.49
N VAL A 120 7.07 21.74 -11.37
CA VAL A 120 6.17 20.60 -11.11
C VAL A 120 6.94 19.29 -11.07
N VAL A 121 7.84 19.07 -12.03
CA VAL A 121 8.70 17.87 -12.06
C VAL A 121 9.60 17.82 -10.83
N MET A 122 10.24 18.94 -10.47
CA MET A 122 11.09 19.02 -9.28
C MET A 122 10.29 18.76 -7.99
N LEU A 123 9.07 19.29 -7.89
CA LEU A 123 8.18 19.01 -6.76
C LEU A 123 7.82 17.53 -6.67
N LEU A 124 7.46 16.90 -7.80
CA LEU A 124 7.14 15.47 -7.85
C LEU A 124 8.35 14.61 -7.50
N LEU A 125 9.55 14.96 -7.98
CA LEU A 125 10.79 14.26 -7.63
C LEU A 125 11.13 14.44 -6.14
N ALA A 126 10.95 15.64 -5.59
CA ALA A 126 11.15 15.89 -4.17
C ALA A 126 10.15 15.10 -3.31
N ALA A 127 8.88 15.05 -3.70
CA ALA A 127 7.85 14.26 -3.03
C ALA A 127 8.15 12.75 -3.10
N LEU A 128 8.61 12.24 -4.26
CA LEU A 128 9.02 10.85 -4.42
C LEU A 128 10.26 10.52 -3.58
N ALA A 129 11.25 11.41 -3.56
CA ALA A 129 12.46 11.25 -2.74
C ALA A 129 12.12 11.25 -1.25
N TYR A 130 11.22 12.14 -0.81
CA TYR A 130 10.70 12.16 0.56
C TYR A 130 9.97 10.87 0.89
N ALA A 131 9.04 10.43 0.03
CA ALA A 131 8.30 9.18 0.23
C ALA A 131 9.23 7.96 0.28
N ALA A 132 10.23 7.89 -0.60
CA ALA A 132 11.21 6.80 -0.61
C ALA A 132 12.07 6.79 0.65
N TRP A 133 12.50 7.97 1.12
CA TRP A 133 13.24 8.13 2.36
C TRP A 133 12.40 7.73 3.59
N ASP A 134 11.15 8.22 3.68
CA ASP A 134 10.24 7.92 4.81
C ASP A 134 9.86 6.43 4.83
N TYR A 135 9.61 5.85 3.66
CA TYR A 135 9.41 4.41 3.52
C TYR A 135 10.65 3.63 3.98
N HIS A 136 11.85 4.04 3.52
CA HIS A 136 13.08 3.34 3.85
C HIS A 136 13.33 3.33 5.37
N ARG A 137 13.15 4.46 6.05
CA ARG A 137 13.32 4.53 7.51
C ARG A 137 12.24 3.72 8.24
N VAL A 138 10.95 3.86 7.90
CA VAL A 138 9.87 3.17 8.61
C VAL A 138 9.93 1.66 8.37
N SER A 139 10.28 1.21 7.17
CA SER A 139 10.40 -0.21 6.85
C SER A 139 11.44 -0.97 7.69
N GLN A 140 12.36 -0.28 8.36
CA GLN A 140 13.38 -0.92 9.19
C GLN A 140 12.77 -1.69 10.37
N ILE A 141 11.66 -1.22 10.95
CA ILE A 141 11.01 -1.91 12.09
C ILE A 141 10.46 -3.29 11.71
N TYR A 142 10.07 -3.46 10.43
CA TYR A 142 9.53 -4.70 9.88
C TYR A 142 10.61 -5.71 9.50
N ARG A 143 11.89 -5.32 9.55
CA ARG A 143 13.03 -6.20 9.28
C ARG A 143 13.55 -6.79 10.58
N ALA A 144 14.06 -8.03 10.49
CA ALA A 144 14.88 -8.62 11.55
C ALA A 144 16.07 -7.70 11.87
N PRO A 145 16.50 -7.58 13.14
CA PRO A 145 17.56 -6.66 13.55
C PRO A 145 18.84 -6.73 12.71
N GLU A 146 19.21 -7.92 12.24
CA GLU A 146 20.41 -8.18 11.45
C GLU A 146 20.31 -7.62 10.02
N ALA A 147 19.09 -7.64 9.46
CA ALA A 147 18.75 -7.16 8.12
C ALA A 147 18.43 -5.66 8.06
N ARG A 148 18.44 -4.97 9.22
CA ARG A 148 18.31 -3.52 9.30
C ARG A 148 19.62 -2.85 8.88
N TYR A 149 19.49 -1.66 8.29
CA TYR A 149 20.64 -0.81 8.03
C TYR A 149 21.37 -0.48 9.35
N PRO A 150 22.71 -0.40 9.39
CA PRO A 150 23.47 -0.28 10.64
C PRO A 150 22.97 0.83 11.58
N ALA A 151 22.60 1.98 11.00
CA ALA A 151 22.08 3.13 11.76
C ALA A 151 20.75 2.86 12.49
N TYR A 152 19.99 1.83 12.11
CA TYR A 152 18.65 1.52 12.64
C TYR A 152 18.59 0.20 13.41
N ARG A 153 19.71 -0.48 13.66
CA ARG A 153 19.73 -1.75 14.42
C ARG A 153 19.29 -1.54 15.87
N GLU A 154 19.74 -0.45 16.48
CA GLU A 154 19.42 -0.05 17.85
C GLU A 154 18.53 1.18 17.88
N GLY A 155 17.64 1.26 18.87
CA GLY A 155 16.75 2.42 19.06
C GLY A 155 15.90 2.73 17.83
N THR A 156 15.48 1.70 17.09
CA THR A 156 14.80 1.87 15.79
C THR A 156 13.55 2.74 15.92
N LEU A 157 12.70 2.47 16.92
CA LEU A 157 11.46 3.21 17.15
C LEU A 157 11.70 4.72 17.29
N ASP A 158 12.64 5.12 18.13
CA ASP A 158 12.94 6.53 18.38
C ASP A 158 13.41 7.26 17.10
N LYS A 159 14.12 6.55 16.22
CA LYS A 159 14.65 7.09 14.96
C LYS A 159 13.61 7.24 13.86
N ILE A 160 12.52 6.46 13.92
CA ILE A 160 11.49 6.43 12.87
C ILE A 160 10.20 7.16 13.27
N ARG A 161 10.07 7.56 14.54
CA ARG A 161 8.97 8.38 15.05
C ARG A 161 8.77 9.67 14.24
N GLY A 162 7.53 10.16 14.22
CA GLY A 162 7.14 11.35 13.47
C GLY A 162 7.14 11.16 11.94
N SER A 163 6.88 9.93 11.46
CA SER A 163 6.57 9.73 10.05
C SER A 163 5.22 10.37 9.75
N TRP A 164 5.13 11.10 8.65
CA TRP A 164 3.87 11.69 8.22
C TRP A 164 3.16 10.80 7.19
N LEU A 165 3.92 10.19 6.27
CA LEU A 165 3.35 9.40 5.18
C LEU A 165 3.00 7.98 5.60
N PHE A 166 3.76 7.41 6.54
CA PHE A 166 3.62 6.03 7.00
C PHE A 166 3.32 5.93 8.50
N ASP A 167 2.60 6.90 9.06
CA ASP A 167 2.24 6.95 10.50
C ASP A 167 1.44 5.71 10.93
N GLU A 168 0.45 5.30 10.15
CA GLU A 168 -0.39 4.13 10.49
C GLU A 168 0.43 2.83 10.52
N GLN A 169 1.34 2.64 9.56
CA GLN A 169 2.28 1.51 9.53
C GLN A 169 3.21 1.56 10.73
N LEU A 170 3.73 2.74 11.10
CA LEU A 170 4.58 2.88 12.26
C LEU A 170 3.82 2.51 13.55
N ARG A 171 2.63 3.07 13.75
CA ARG A 171 1.79 2.83 14.93
C ARG A 171 1.37 1.37 15.02
N PHE A 172 1.06 0.74 13.89
CA PHE A 172 0.77 -0.69 13.82
C PHE A 172 1.95 -1.53 14.30
N ALA A 173 3.16 -1.24 13.81
CA ALA A 173 4.37 -1.94 14.23
C ALA A 173 4.68 -1.71 15.72
N GLU A 174 4.61 -0.46 16.19
CA GLU A 174 4.83 -0.08 17.59
C GLU A 174 3.84 -0.79 18.51
N LEU A 175 2.55 -0.79 18.16
CA LEU A 175 1.52 -1.52 18.89
C LEU A 175 1.83 -3.02 18.97
N GLY A 176 2.28 -3.60 17.85
CA GLY A 176 2.58 -5.03 17.73
C GLY A 176 3.75 -5.51 18.60
N ILE A 177 4.78 -4.68 18.78
CA ILE A 177 5.96 -5.02 19.59
C ILE A 177 5.88 -4.54 21.05
N THR A 178 4.98 -3.61 21.36
CA THR A 178 4.81 -3.09 22.72
C THR A 178 3.94 -4.04 23.55
N PRO A 179 4.46 -4.66 24.63
CA PRO A 179 3.65 -5.50 25.50
C PRO A 179 2.61 -4.65 26.25
N LEU A 180 1.41 -5.20 26.42
CA LEU A 180 0.37 -4.57 27.22
C LEU A 180 0.74 -4.67 28.70
N ARG A 181 0.68 -3.53 29.41
CA ARG A 181 0.93 -3.39 30.84
C ARG A 181 -0.09 -2.40 31.42
N PRO A 182 -0.39 -2.44 32.73
CA PRO A 182 -1.30 -1.48 33.35
C PRO A 182 -0.92 -0.01 33.09
N ALA A 183 0.39 0.30 33.10
CA ALA A 183 0.90 1.65 32.88
C ALA A 183 0.70 2.20 31.46
N ASN A 184 0.60 1.34 30.43
CA ASN A 184 0.41 1.76 29.04
C ASN A 184 -0.97 1.37 28.48
N ALA A 185 -1.85 0.79 29.29
CA ALA A 185 -3.16 0.30 28.86
C ALA A 185 -3.98 1.38 28.13
N ARG A 186 -3.96 2.63 28.62
CA ARG A 186 -4.66 3.74 27.97
C ARG A 186 -4.15 4.02 26.55
N TRP A 187 -2.83 4.13 26.41
CA TRP A 187 -2.20 4.35 25.11
C TRP A 187 -2.46 3.18 24.16
N THR A 188 -2.39 1.93 24.66
CA THR A 188 -2.67 0.73 23.87
C THR A 188 -4.11 0.71 23.38
N PHE A 189 -5.08 1.01 24.25
CA PHE A 189 -6.49 1.07 23.87
C PHE A 189 -6.73 2.13 22.79
N ASP A 190 -6.31 3.38 23.04
CA ASP A 190 -6.54 4.50 22.13
C ASP A 190 -5.86 4.26 20.77
N THR A 191 -4.65 3.68 20.77
CA THR A 191 -3.91 3.35 19.54
C THR A 191 -4.52 2.18 18.78
N ALA A 192 -4.88 1.10 19.47
CA ALA A 192 -5.44 -0.08 18.83
C ALA A 192 -6.83 0.22 18.24
N VAL A 193 -7.68 0.97 18.93
CA VAL A 193 -8.99 1.40 18.40
C VAL A 193 -8.83 2.24 17.13
N ALA A 194 -7.90 3.20 17.12
CA ALA A 194 -7.62 4.00 15.92
C ALA A 194 -7.14 3.13 14.75
N LEU A 195 -6.34 2.10 15.03
CA LEU A 195 -5.81 1.18 14.02
C LEU A 195 -6.84 0.18 13.49
N LEU A 196 -8.00 -0.02 14.12
CA LEU A 196 -9.04 -0.92 13.60
C LEU A 196 -9.58 -0.46 12.23
N HIS A 197 -9.49 0.84 11.91
CA HIS A 197 -9.84 1.33 10.57
C HIS A 197 -8.79 0.95 9.53
N TYR A 198 -7.51 0.94 9.92
CA TYR A 198 -6.38 0.61 9.06
C TYR A 198 -6.24 -0.92 8.87
N SER A 199 -6.16 -1.67 9.97
CA SER A 199 -6.01 -3.13 9.99
C SER A 199 -6.79 -3.75 11.16
N PRO A 200 -8.04 -4.22 10.92
CA PRO A 200 -8.85 -4.93 11.93
C PRO A 200 -8.43 -6.40 12.03
N GLU A 201 -7.15 -6.67 12.28
CA GLU A 201 -6.61 -8.01 12.44
C GLU A 201 -6.77 -8.53 13.89
N PRO A 202 -6.84 -9.86 14.09
CA PRO A 202 -6.95 -10.47 15.42
C PRO A 202 -6.03 -9.87 16.48
N ARG A 203 -4.73 -9.71 16.18
CA ARG A 203 -3.73 -9.19 17.14
C ARG A 203 -3.99 -7.75 17.58
N VAL A 204 -4.63 -6.93 16.75
CA VAL A 204 -5.03 -5.57 17.10
C VAL A 204 -6.29 -5.62 17.97
N ILE A 205 -7.27 -6.42 17.57
CA ILE A 205 -8.55 -6.59 18.28
C ILE A 205 -8.32 -7.14 19.70
N GLU A 206 -7.43 -8.10 19.86
CA GLU A 206 -7.03 -8.67 21.15
C GLU A 206 -6.49 -7.57 22.08
N LYS A 207 -5.59 -6.71 21.59
CA LYS A 207 -5.08 -5.57 22.36
C LYS A 207 -6.17 -4.56 22.73
N VAL A 208 -7.16 -4.32 21.86
CA VAL A 208 -8.32 -3.47 22.19
C VAL A 208 -9.07 -4.06 23.37
N ILE A 209 -9.42 -5.35 23.31
CA ILE A 209 -10.20 -6.03 24.35
C ILE A 209 -9.44 -6.09 25.67
N GLU A 210 -8.19 -6.56 25.66
CA GLU A 210 -7.38 -6.72 26.87
C GLU A 210 -7.10 -5.38 27.55
N SER A 211 -6.77 -4.34 26.77
CA SER A 211 -6.56 -3.00 27.34
C SER A 211 -7.87 -2.37 27.85
N ALA A 212 -9.02 -2.63 27.22
CA ALA A 212 -10.32 -2.21 27.71
C ALA A 212 -10.63 -2.83 29.08
N VAL A 213 -10.39 -4.13 29.24
CA VAL A 213 -10.56 -4.85 30.53
C VAL A 213 -9.63 -4.27 31.60
N MET A 214 -8.35 -4.05 31.29
CA MET A 214 -7.42 -3.42 32.25
C MET A 214 -7.85 -2.02 32.69
N LEU A 215 -8.52 -1.28 31.81
CA LEU A 215 -9.06 0.06 32.09
C LEU A 215 -10.47 0.03 32.72
N ARG A 216 -11.05 -1.16 32.96
CA ARG A 216 -12.43 -1.35 33.44
C ARG A 216 -13.48 -0.71 32.52
N ARG A 217 -13.25 -0.78 31.22
CA ARG A 217 -14.18 -0.34 30.17
C ARG A 217 -14.96 -1.54 29.65
N ASP A 218 -15.78 -2.11 30.51
CA ASP A 218 -16.43 -3.41 30.27
C ASP A 218 -17.36 -3.39 29.05
N ASP A 219 -18.07 -2.27 28.82
CA ASP A 219 -18.93 -2.08 27.66
C ASP A 219 -18.15 -2.12 26.34
N ASP A 220 -17.00 -1.45 26.29
CA ASP A 220 -16.12 -1.46 25.12
C ASP A 220 -15.51 -2.85 24.91
N ALA A 221 -15.05 -3.49 25.99
CA ALA A 221 -14.52 -4.85 25.93
C ALA A 221 -15.54 -5.82 25.34
N LEU A 222 -16.79 -5.79 25.83
CA LEU A 222 -17.88 -6.63 25.34
C LEU A 222 -18.23 -6.32 23.88
N LEU A 223 -18.29 -5.04 23.51
CA LEU A 223 -18.57 -4.58 22.14
C LEU A 223 -17.61 -5.22 21.13
N TYR A 224 -16.31 -5.17 21.40
CA TYR A 224 -15.27 -5.70 20.53
C TYR A 224 -15.16 -7.22 20.61
N LEU A 225 -15.40 -7.82 21.78
CA LEU A 225 -15.41 -9.28 21.97
C LEU A 225 -16.46 -9.98 21.10
N LEU A 226 -17.69 -9.45 21.09
CA LEU A 226 -18.78 -10.01 20.27
C LEU A 226 -18.44 -9.97 18.77
N ARG A 227 -17.83 -8.87 18.32
CA ARG A 227 -17.37 -8.70 16.94
C ARG A 227 -16.20 -9.59 16.59
N TYR A 228 -15.25 -9.76 17.51
CA TYR A 228 -14.10 -10.63 17.32
C TYR A 228 -14.56 -12.07 17.09
N ARG A 229 -15.45 -12.57 17.95
CA ARG A 229 -16.02 -13.92 17.83
C ARG A 229 -16.76 -14.13 16.51
N ALA A 230 -17.49 -13.11 16.03
CA ALA A 230 -18.25 -13.20 14.79
C ALA A 230 -17.34 -13.14 13.54
N ALA A 231 -16.34 -12.27 13.54
CA ALA A 231 -15.47 -12.05 12.38
C ALA A 231 -14.35 -13.09 12.25
N PHE A 232 -13.79 -13.55 13.37
CA PHE A 232 -12.62 -14.44 13.41
C PHE A 232 -12.81 -15.57 14.46
N PRO A 233 -13.79 -16.49 14.25
CA PRO A 233 -14.16 -17.49 15.27
C PRO A 233 -13.01 -18.43 15.66
N ALA A 234 -12.14 -18.79 14.71
CA ALA A 234 -11.00 -19.67 14.96
C ALA A 234 -9.93 -18.99 15.82
N ASP A 235 -9.56 -17.75 15.49
CA ASP A 235 -8.56 -16.97 16.24
C ASP A 235 -9.08 -16.60 17.62
N TYR A 236 -10.35 -16.20 17.72
CA TYR A 236 -11.03 -15.98 19.00
C TYR A 236 -10.94 -17.21 19.92
N THR A 237 -11.20 -18.41 19.39
CA THR A 237 -11.14 -19.65 20.16
C THR A 237 -9.71 -19.89 20.67
N ARG A 238 -8.71 -19.71 19.80
CA ARG A 238 -7.29 -19.84 20.16
C ARG A 238 -6.87 -18.85 21.25
N TRP A 239 -7.21 -17.57 21.07
CA TRP A 239 -6.92 -16.50 22.02
C TRP A 239 -7.57 -16.75 23.39
N ARG A 240 -8.85 -17.17 23.41
CA ARG A 240 -9.55 -17.54 24.64
C ARG A 240 -8.86 -18.70 25.36
N HIS A 241 -8.41 -19.73 24.65
CA HIS A 241 -7.67 -20.83 25.27
C HIS A 241 -6.37 -20.37 25.90
N THR A 242 -5.59 -19.52 25.21
CA THR A 242 -4.37 -18.95 25.76
C THR A 242 -4.64 -18.17 27.04
N ASN A 243 -5.62 -17.25 27.03
CA ASN A 243 -5.92 -16.43 28.20
C ASN A 243 -6.52 -17.21 29.39
N VAL A 244 -7.31 -18.25 29.14
CA VAL A 244 -7.78 -19.14 30.21
C VAL A 244 -6.64 -19.92 30.85
N LEU A 245 -5.61 -20.29 30.08
CA LEU A 245 -4.40 -20.94 30.61
C LEU A 245 -3.49 -19.96 31.36
N SER A 246 -3.46 -18.69 30.96
CA SER A 246 -2.75 -17.60 31.65
C SER A 246 -3.32 -17.28 33.04
N ASP A 247 -4.65 -17.41 33.20
CA ASP A 247 -5.38 -17.14 34.45
C ASP A 247 -5.51 -18.38 35.37
N GLY A 248 -4.95 -19.53 34.97
CA GLY A 248 -4.85 -20.72 35.83
C GLY A 248 -3.81 -20.52 36.94
N PRO A 249 -4.00 -21.12 38.14
CA PRO A 249 -3.03 -20.97 39.22
C PRO A 249 -1.67 -21.47 38.73
N ALA A 250 -0.65 -20.61 38.85
CA ALA A 250 0.74 -21.03 38.71
C ALA A 250 0.96 -22.21 39.65
N GLN A 251 1.29 -23.38 39.09
CA GLN A 251 1.81 -24.49 39.87
C GLN A 251 3.24 -24.18 40.31
#